data_AF-A0A6N8HD62-F1
#
_entry.id   AF-A0A6N8HD62-F1
#
_cell.length_a   1.000
_cell.length_b   1.000
_cell.length_c   1.000
_cell.angle_alpha   90.00
_cell.angle_beta   90.00
_cell.angle_gamma   90.00
#
_symmetry.space_group_name_H-M   'P 1'
#
loop_
_entity.id
_entity.type
_entity.pdbx_description
1 polymer ?
#
loop_
_entity_poly.entity_id
_entity_poly.type
_entity_poly.pdbx_seq_one_letter_code
_entity_poly.pdbx_strand_id
1 'polypeptide(L)'
;MKILLLGEYSRLHNSLKEGLTALGHEVIIVGTGDSFKKFNTDYSIYPKLFSNYWFFRKFKNLVHKLTDYNLEETEKKYRFKKLLPKLRGFDHIQLINSDAIEVQPKQSLQLYKKLLSQNRQMSLLICGDDTPIIDYCLSGELKYSILTPFLEKKAPQSYFKYSLKYVKPNYKKLFEWVKNNSVCLITSDLDYEVPMKAMGYKTHFIPNPINTDTITYNQPDITDKIVVFLGINRLSYIKKGINFFEDALTVIKDKYSNKVEIIITENVPYNQYIKLYDRAHILLDQTYGYDQGYNALEAMAKGKVVFTGAETEFTQQYNLKERVAINALPDTKAIVNELSYLIENPNEIKAISLRARSFIEKEHNYIKIAEKYLKAWNL
;
A
#
# COMPACT_ATOMS: atom_id res chain seq x y z
N MET A 1 -0.44 26.54 5.32
CA MET A 1 -1.00 25.70 6.40
C MET A 1 0.08 24.82 6.97
N LYS A 2 -0.12 24.36 8.20
CA LYS A 2 0.72 23.39 8.89
C LYS A 2 -0.01 22.05 8.99
N ILE A 3 0.49 21.02 8.31
CA ILE A 3 -0.16 19.73 8.14
C ILE A 3 0.68 18.63 8.78
N LEU A 4 0.04 17.78 9.58
CA LEU A 4 0.64 16.59 10.18
C LEU A 4 0.13 15.35 9.45
N LEU A 5 1.04 14.61 8.82
CA LEU A 5 0.78 13.29 8.28
C LEU A 5 1.26 12.24 9.29
N LEU A 6 0.36 11.39 9.79
CA LEU A 6 0.66 10.39 10.80
C LEU A 6 0.62 8.99 10.21
N GLY A 7 1.75 8.28 10.32
CA GLY A 7 1.99 6.98 9.69
C GLY A 7 2.57 7.12 8.28
N GLU A 8 3.00 5.99 7.72
CA GLU A 8 3.53 5.90 6.36
C GLU A 8 3.36 4.46 5.86
N TYR A 9 2.71 4.31 4.70
CA TYR A 9 2.55 3.04 3.99
C TYR A 9 2.98 3.19 2.55
N SER A 10 3.98 2.41 2.15
CA SER A 10 4.42 2.29 0.76
C SER A 10 4.72 3.62 0.06
N ARG A 11 5.12 4.67 0.78
CA ARG A 11 5.48 6.03 0.27
C ARG A 11 4.27 6.95 0.04
N LEU A 12 3.05 6.54 0.38
CA LEU A 12 1.85 7.34 0.18
C LEU A 12 1.96 8.73 0.83
N HIS A 13 2.30 8.79 2.13
CA HIS A 13 2.39 10.07 2.84
C HIS A 13 3.63 10.87 2.42
N ASN A 14 4.73 10.23 2.04
CA ASN A 14 5.88 10.92 1.46
C ASN A 14 5.52 11.64 0.15
N SER A 15 4.86 10.95 -0.80
CA SER A 15 4.44 11.58 -2.05
C SER A 15 3.33 12.61 -1.85
N LEU A 16 2.43 12.40 -0.88
CA LEU A 16 1.46 13.42 -0.48
C LEU A 16 2.16 14.67 0.10
N LYS A 17 3.17 14.48 0.96
CA LYS A 17 3.98 15.57 1.50
C LYS A 17 4.67 16.36 0.41
N GLU A 18 5.26 15.69 -0.57
CA GLU A 18 5.90 16.33 -1.72
C GLU A 18 4.90 17.23 -2.45
N GLY A 19 3.66 16.76 -2.69
CA GLY A 19 2.62 17.53 -3.37
C GLY A 19 2.13 18.72 -2.56
N LEU A 20 1.84 18.52 -1.27
CA LEU A 20 1.42 19.57 -0.36
C LEU A 20 2.51 20.63 -0.15
N THR A 21 3.78 20.23 -0.15
CA THR A 21 4.93 21.15 -0.04
C THR A 21 5.08 21.97 -1.31
N ALA A 22 4.89 21.36 -2.49
CA ALA A 22 4.89 22.06 -3.77
C ALA A 22 3.77 23.13 -3.84
N LEU A 23 2.66 22.91 -3.14
CA LEU A 23 1.56 23.87 -2.96
C LEU A 23 1.82 24.93 -1.86
N GLY A 24 3.03 24.97 -1.28
CA GLY A 24 3.43 25.99 -0.31
C GLY A 24 2.99 25.73 1.13
N HIS A 25 2.68 24.49 1.50
CA HIS A 25 2.33 24.13 2.87
C HIS A 25 3.53 23.59 3.67
N GLU A 26 3.51 23.81 4.99
CA GLU A 26 4.45 23.18 5.93
C GLU A 26 3.90 21.79 6.30
N VAL A 27 4.65 20.73 6.00
CA VAL A 27 4.19 19.35 6.18
C VAL A 27 5.20 18.55 6.98
N ILE A 28 4.71 17.90 8.04
CA ILE A 28 5.50 17.04 8.92
C ILE A 28 4.95 15.62 8.87
N ILE A 29 5.81 14.63 8.68
CA ILE A 29 5.50 13.21 8.78
C ILE A 29 6.02 12.68 10.12
N VAL A 30 5.14 12.04 10.89
CA VAL A 30 5.49 11.25 12.07
C VAL A 30 5.14 9.79 11.78
N GLY A 31 6.11 8.87 11.87
CA GLY A 31 5.83 7.46 11.57
C GLY A 31 6.98 6.52 11.89
N THR A 32 6.81 5.24 11.56
CA THR A 32 7.86 4.20 11.69
C THR A 32 8.70 4.05 10.42
N GLY A 33 8.30 4.69 9.33
CA GLY A 33 8.94 4.59 8.01
C GLY A 33 8.59 3.29 7.26
N ASP A 34 7.40 2.73 7.49
CA ASP A 34 6.96 1.44 6.93
C ASP A 34 7.95 0.29 7.24
N SER A 35 8.36 0.24 8.51
CA SER A 35 9.22 -0.80 9.10
C SER A 35 10.51 -1.08 8.31
N PHE A 36 10.51 -2.12 7.47
CA PHE A 36 11.70 -2.57 6.75
C PHE A 36 12.08 -1.65 5.59
N LYS A 37 11.11 -0.90 5.04
CA LYS A 37 11.33 -0.01 3.89
C LYS A 37 12.04 1.29 4.28
N LYS A 38 11.93 1.70 5.54
CA LYS A 38 12.62 2.86 6.14
C LYS A 38 12.43 4.15 5.33
N PHE A 39 11.19 4.44 4.91
CA PHE A 39 10.88 5.70 4.26
C PHE A 39 11.17 6.89 5.17
N ASN A 40 11.45 8.05 4.56
CA ASN A 40 11.79 9.26 5.26
C ASN A 40 10.61 9.73 6.12
N THR A 41 10.93 10.15 7.35
CA THR A 41 9.98 10.74 8.30
C THR A 41 10.70 11.89 9.00
N ASP A 42 10.00 12.98 9.29
CA ASP A 42 10.59 14.11 10.03
C ASP A 42 10.80 13.74 11.50
N TYR A 43 9.86 12.96 12.07
CA TYR A 43 10.02 12.36 13.38
C TYR A 43 9.70 10.88 13.37
N SER A 44 10.72 10.06 13.64
CA SER A 44 10.54 8.63 13.74
C SER A 44 10.05 8.21 15.13
N ILE A 45 8.99 7.39 15.15
CA ILE A 45 8.53 6.66 16.35
C ILE A 45 8.97 5.19 16.35
N TYR A 46 9.83 4.77 15.41
CA TYR A 46 10.34 3.40 15.31
C TYR A 46 10.96 2.91 16.64
N PRO A 47 10.59 1.70 17.12
CA PRO A 47 11.04 1.17 18.41
C PRO A 47 12.50 0.66 18.37
N LYS A 48 13.47 1.57 18.37
CA LYS A 48 14.90 1.26 18.27
C LYS A 48 15.38 0.27 19.34
N LEU A 49 14.95 0.41 20.60
CA LEU A 49 15.44 -0.43 21.70
C LEU A 49 15.05 -1.89 21.47
N PHE A 50 13.76 -2.12 21.23
CA PHE A 50 13.20 -3.46 21.11
C PHE A 50 13.33 -4.07 19.70
N SER A 51 13.74 -3.30 18.69
CA SER A 51 13.96 -3.80 17.33
C SER A 51 15.44 -3.91 16.91
N ASN A 52 16.35 -3.05 17.39
CA ASN A 52 17.74 -3.05 16.90
C ASN A 52 18.67 -3.92 17.77
N TYR A 53 18.44 -3.96 19.08
CA TYR A 53 19.35 -4.63 20.01
C TYR A 53 18.95 -6.09 20.21
N TRP A 54 19.88 -7.02 19.95
CA TRP A 54 19.60 -8.46 20.00
C TRP A 54 19.04 -8.93 21.34
N PHE A 55 19.62 -8.48 22.45
CA PHE A 55 19.18 -8.87 23.79
C PHE A 55 17.73 -8.44 24.05
N PHE A 56 17.41 -7.17 23.81
CA PHE A 56 16.05 -6.64 23.96
C PHE A 56 15.06 -7.29 22.99
N ARG A 57 15.49 -7.65 21.77
CA ARG A 57 14.70 -8.45 20.83
C ARG A 57 14.32 -9.82 21.40
N LYS A 58 15.27 -10.53 22.01
CA LYS A 58 14.99 -11.84 22.63
C LYS A 58 14.07 -11.69 23.84
N PHE A 59 14.32 -10.68 24.67
CA PHE A 59 13.48 -10.38 25.83
C PHE A 59 12.04 -10.05 25.42
N LYS A 60 11.82 -9.17 24.42
CA LYS A 60 10.45 -8.88 23.96
C LYS A 60 9.73 -10.11 23.42
N ASN A 61 10.44 -11.02 22.74
CA ASN A 61 9.83 -12.23 22.19
C ASN A 61 9.40 -13.17 23.31
N LEU A 62 10.19 -13.26 24.38
CA LEU A 62 9.83 -14.02 25.58
C LEU A 62 8.59 -13.41 26.25
N VAL A 63 8.58 -12.10 26.49
CA VAL A 63 7.43 -11.39 27.09
C VAL A 63 6.18 -11.57 26.25
N HIS A 64 6.27 -11.39 24.92
CA HIS A 64 5.15 -11.58 24.01
C HIS A 64 4.64 -13.03 24.03
N LYS A 65 5.54 -14.02 24.07
CA LYS A 65 5.15 -15.44 24.17
C LYS A 65 4.42 -15.76 25.47
N LEU A 66 4.82 -15.15 26.59
CA LEU A 66 4.25 -15.41 27.92
C LEU A 66 2.97 -14.62 28.21
N THR A 67 2.79 -13.45 27.61
CA THR A 67 1.75 -12.48 28.02
C THR A 67 0.93 -11.89 26.86
N ASP A 68 1.27 -12.20 25.61
CA ASP A 68 0.81 -11.52 24.37
C ASP A 68 1.10 -10.00 24.35
N TYR A 69 1.81 -9.46 25.35
CA TYR A 69 2.17 -8.05 25.43
C TYR A 69 3.29 -7.69 24.46
N ASN A 70 3.13 -6.58 23.73
CA ASN A 70 4.10 -6.12 22.75
C ASN A 70 4.93 -4.94 23.27
N LEU A 71 6.18 -5.20 23.63
CA LEU A 71 7.10 -4.17 24.15
C LEU A 71 7.45 -3.09 23.10
N GLU A 72 7.41 -3.41 21.80
CA GLU A 72 7.66 -2.42 20.75
C GLU A 72 6.59 -1.33 20.74
N GLU A 73 5.34 -1.69 21.02
CA GLU A 73 4.24 -0.72 21.14
C GLU A 73 4.42 0.20 22.35
N THR A 74 5.03 -0.30 23.43
CA THR A 74 5.34 0.52 24.61
C THR A 74 6.39 1.58 24.31
N GLU A 75 7.44 1.20 23.59
CA GLU A 75 8.46 2.14 23.14
C GLU A 75 7.90 3.15 22.13
N LYS A 76 7.11 2.70 21.15
CA LYS A 76 6.40 3.58 20.21
C LYS A 76 5.56 4.63 20.94
N LYS A 77 4.75 4.22 21.92
CA LYS A 77 3.96 5.13 22.77
C LYS A 77 4.85 6.15 23.47
N TYR A 78 5.95 5.71 24.09
CA TYR A 78 6.87 6.61 24.79
C TYR A 78 7.49 7.65 23.84
N ARG A 79 7.96 7.21 22.67
CA ARG A 79 8.51 8.08 21.63
C ARG A 79 7.48 9.09 21.15
N PHE A 80 6.26 8.65 20.84
CA PHE A 80 5.17 9.53 20.42
C PHE A 80 4.80 10.54 21.52
N LYS A 81 4.70 10.10 22.79
CA LYS A 81 4.44 11.00 23.93
C LYS A 81 5.47 12.10 24.07
N LYS A 82 6.76 11.80 23.84
CA LYS A 82 7.85 12.79 23.85
C LYS A 82 7.74 13.80 22.71
N LEU A 83 7.09 13.45 21.60
CA LEU A 83 6.86 14.35 20.48
C LEU A 83 5.63 15.24 20.68
N LEU A 84 4.64 14.84 21.48
CA LEU A 84 3.40 15.61 21.69
C LEU A 84 3.58 17.11 21.98
N PRO A 85 4.60 17.57 22.75
CA PRO A 85 4.83 19.01 22.94
C PRO A 85 5.18 19.76 21.65
N LYS A 86 5.78 19.09 20.66
CA LYS A 86 6.12 19.62 19.33
C LYS A 86 4.96 19.50 18.33
N LEU A 87 4.00 18.60 18.57
CA LEU A 87 2.89 18.29 17.67
C LEU A 87 1.64 19.16 17.96
N ARG A 88 1.80 20.49 17.91
CA ARG A 88 0.77 21.49 18.27
C ARG A 88 0.60 22.54 17.18
N GLY A 89 -0.61 23.11 17.10
CA GLY A 89 -0.92 24.21 16.19
C GLY A 89 -0.95 23.80 14.71
N PHE A 90 -1.23 22.53 14.43
CA PHE A 90 -1.46 22.05 13.07
C PHE A 90 -2.90 22.37 12.65
N ASP A 91 -3.03 22.86 11.41
CA ASP A 91 -4.32 23.11 10.76
C ASP A 91 -5.04 21.80 10.41
N HIS A 92 -4.27 20.74 10.13
CA HIS A 92 -4.82 19.44 9.77
C HIS A 92 -3.95 18.28 10.24
N ILE A 93 -4.59 17.18 10.65
CA ILE A 93 -3.96 15.88 10.92
C ILE A 93 -4.55 14.84 9.96
N GLN A 94 -3.73 14.25 9.10
CA GLN A 94 -4.11 13.11 8.27
C GLN A 94 -3.57 11.82 8.88
N LEU A 95 -4.45 10.90 9.26
CA LEU A 95 -4.06 9.55 9.69
C LEU A 95 -3.97 8.61 8.48
N ILE A 96 -2.92 7.80 8.38
CA ILE A 96 -2.78 6.78 7.31
C ILE A 96 -3.83 5.67 7.42
N ASN A 97 -4.23 5.33 8.66
CA ASN A 97 -5.31 4.42 9.04
C ASN A 97 -5.71 4.64 10.52
N SER A 98 -6.67 3.88 11.03
CA SER A 98 -7.13 4.04 12.42
C SER A 98 -6.04 3.71 13.48
N ASP A 99 -5.05 2.91 13.12
CA ASP A 99 -3.92 2.48 13.98
C ASP A 99 -2.58 3.11 13.57
N ALA A 100 -2.59 4.36 13.09
CA ALA A 100 -1.41 5.06 12.54
C ALA A 100 -0.18 5.17 13.48
N ILE A 101 -0.37 5.14 14.81
CA ILE A 101 0.74 5.12 15.79
C ILE A 101 1.24 3.69 16.05
N GLU A 102 0.43 2.69 15.70
CA GLU A 102 0.68 1.25 15.85
C GLU A 102 0.99 0.85 17.30
N VAL A 103 0.10 1.22 18.22
CA VAL A 103 0.18 0.87 19.64
C VAL A 103 -1.15 0.28 20.11
N GLN A 104 -1.18 -0.31 21.31
CA GLN A 104 -2.40 -0.88 21.87
C GLN A 104 -3.60 0.10 21.74
N PRO A 105 -4.79 -0.34 21.27
CA PRO A 105 -5.88 0.58 20.91
C PRO A 105 -6.32 1.56 22.01
N LYS A 106 -6.34 1.12 23.27
CA LYS A 106 -6.64 2.00 24.42
C LYS A 106 -5.64 3.15 24.55
N GLN A 107 -4.38 2.90 24.20
CA GLN A 107 -3.30 3.88 24.24
C GLN A 107 -3.34 4.79 23.01
N SER A 108 -3.58 4.25 21.81
CA SER A 108 -3.82 5.05 20.59
C SER A 108 -4.92 6.08 20.84
N LEU A 109 -6.04 5.65 21.44
CA LEU A 109 -7.14 6.53 21.81
C LEU A 109 -6.72 7.68 22.73
N GLN A 110 -5.90 7.42 23.76
CA GLN A 110 -5.40 8.47 24.66
C GLN A 110 -4.49 9.46 23.92
N LEU A 111 -3.63 8.97 23.03
CA LEU A 111 -2.71 9.79 22.26
C LEU A 111 -3.44 10.63 21.22
N TYR A 112 -4.42 10.07 20.51
CA TYR A 112 -5.22 10.81 19.55
C TYR A 112 -6.09 11.87 20.22
N LYS A 113 -6.72 11.57 21.37
CA LYS A 113 -7.44 12.60 22.15
C LYS A 113 -6.54 13.78 22.49
N LYS A 114 -5.31 13.51 22.96
CA LYS A 114 -4.36 14.56 23.30
C LYS A 114 -3.85 15.31 22.07
N LEU A 115 -3.63 14.61 20.96
CA LEU A 115 -3.19 15.19 19.71
C LEU A 115 -4.27 16.10 19.12
N LEU A 116 -5.51 15.62 19.06
CA LEU A 116 -6.64 16.40 18.54
C LEU A 116 -6.97 17.60 19.43
N SER A 117 -6.86 17.49 20.77
CA SER A 117 -7.14 18.61 21.67
C SER A 117 -6.17 19.80 21.55
N GLN A 118 -5.12 19.70 20.75
CA GLN A 118 -4.09 20.74 20.59
C GLN A 118 -3.85 21.12 19.11
N ASN A 119 -4.73 20.66 18.21
CA ASN A 119 -4.70 20.90 16.76
C ASN A 119 -6.14 21.09 16.25
N ARG A 120 -6.32 21.60 15.04
CA ARG A 120 -7.64 22.06 14.57
C ARG A 120 -8.59 20.92 14.20
N GLN A 121 -8.17 20.04 13.30
CA GLN A 121 -9.03 18.95 12.83
C GLN A 121 -8.22 17.74 12.36
N MET A 122 -8.90 16.62 12.18
CA MET A 122 -8.30 15.35 11.77
C MET A 122 -9.12 14.70 10.66
N SER A 123 -8.49 13.93 9.79
CA SER A 123 -9.12 13.05 8.81
C SER A 123 -8.53 11.65 8.89
N LEU A 124 -9.28 10.67 8.38
CA LEU A 124 -8.89 9.26 8.36
C LEU A 124 -8.81 8.77 6.91
N LEU A 125 -7.62 8.35 6.50
CA LEU A 125 -7.45 7.51 5.32
C LEU A 125 -7.73 6.06 5.69
N ILE A 126 -8.46 5.35 4.84
CA ILE A 126 -8.62 3.91 4.91
C ILE A 126 -7.58 3.32 3.98
N CYS A 127 -6.49 2.82 4.55
CA CYS A 127 -5.37 2.24 3.83
C CYS A 127 -4.73 1.10 4.64
N GLY A 128 -4.28 0.06 3.95
CA GLY A 128 -3.83 -1.18 4.56
C GLY A 128 -4.98 -1.95 5.23
N ASP A 129 -4.67 -2.60 6.34
CA ASP A 129 -5.69 -3.27 7.15
C ASP A 129 -6.37 -2.23 8.07
N ASP A 130 -7.70 -2.16 8.02
CA ASP A 130 -8.53 -1.41 8.99
C ASP A 130 -9.81 -2.20 9.28
N THR A 131 -10.50 -1.91 10.38
CA THR A 131 -11.68 -2.66 10.85
C THR A 131 -12.74 -2.90 9.76
N PRO A 132 -13.28 -1.87 9.07
CA PRO A 132 -14.33 -2.11 8.08
C PRO A 132 -13.84 -2.97 6.91
N ILE A 133 -12.60 -2.76 6.47
CA ILE A 133 -12.00 -3.51 5.34
C ILE A 133 -11.85 -4.99 5.71
N ILE A 134 -11.32 -5.29 6.89
CA ILE A 134 -11.14 -6.68 7.33
C ILE A 134 -12.49 -7.35 7.60
N ASP A 135 -13.46 -6.65 8.19
CA ASP A 135 -14.81 -7.19 8.40
C ASP A 135 -15.47 -7.55 7.05
N TYR A 136 -15.36 -6.70 6.03
CA TYR A 136 -15.94 -6.96 4.71
C TYR A 136 -15.17 -8.03 3.92
N CYS A 137 -13.84 -8.03 3.96
CA CYS A 137 -13.06 -9.12 3.36
C CYS A 137 -13.42 -10.49 3.95
N LEU A 138 -13.78 -10.55 5.24
CA LEU A 138 -14.21 -11.79 5.91
C LEU A 138 -15.65 -12.19 5.63
N SER A 139 -16.52 -11.29 5.13
CA SER A 139 -17.88 -11.67 4.74
C SER A 139 -17.90 -12.54 3.49
N GLY A 140 -16.85 -12.50 2.67
CA GLY A 140 -16.73 -13.30 1.43
C GLY A 140 -17.51 -12.72 0.24
N GLU A 141 -17.98 -11.48 0.35
CA GLU A 141 -18.77 -10.81 -0.70
C GLU A 141 -17.92 -10.32 -1.87
N LEU A 142 -16.62 -10.09 -1.66
CA LEU A 142 -15.67 -9.78 -2.73
C LEU A 142 -15.35 -11.04 -3.55
N LYS A 143 -15.22 -10.89 -4.87
CA LYS A 143 -14.69 -11.92 -5.79
C LYS A 143 -13.42 -12.57 -5.26
N TYR A 144 -12.51 -11.75 -4.74
CA TYR A 144 -11.37 -12.15 -3.94
C TYR A 144 -10.80 -10.96 -3.14
N SER A 145 -9.89 -11.21 -2.21
CA SER A 145 -9.16 -10.21 -1.45
C SER A 145 -7.86 -10.80 -0.87
N ILE A 146 -7.08 -9.97 -0.17
CA ILE A 146 -5.92 -10.44 0.60
C ILE A 146 -6.24 -11.52 1.65
N LEU A 147 -7.52 -11.71 2.01
CA LEU A 147 -7.98 -12.75 2.92
C LEU A 147 -8.60 -13.97 2.21
N THR A 148 -8.68 -13.99 0.88
CA THR A 148 -9.15 -15.17 0.14
C THR A 148 -8.39 -16.44 0.52
N PRO A 149 -7.05 -16.47 0.63
CA PRO A 149 -6.35 -17.69 1.05
C PRO A 149 -6.67 -18.12 2.49
N PHE A 150 -7.08 -17.19 3.36
CA PHE A 150 -7.55 -17.51 4.71
C PHE A 150 -8.94 -18.17 4.66
N LEU A 151 -9.88 -17.58 3.92
CA LEU A 151 -11.25 -18.10 3.76
C LEU A 151 -11.26 -19.49 3.09
N GLU A 152 -10.38 -19.68 2.10
CA GLU A 152 -10.21 -20.95 1.39
C GLU A 152 -9.35 -21.97 2.14
N LYS A 153 -8.89 -21.64 3.37
CA LYS A 153 -8.03 -22.51 4.20
C LYS A 153 -6.72 -22.94 3.52
N LYS A 154 -6.20 -22.13 2.59
CA LYS A 154 -4.92 -22.34 1.90
C LYS A 154 -3.71 -21.95 2.73
N ALA A 155 -3.92 -21.27 3.86
CA ALA A 155 -2.85 -20.89 4.79
C ALA A 155 -3.33 -20.81 6.24
N PRO A 156 -2.46 -21.07 7.23
CA PRO A 156 -2.84 -21.04 8.63
C PRO A 156 -3.12 -19.62 9.12
N GLN A 157 -4.02 -19.50 10.10
CA GLN A 157 -4.45 -18.22 10.69
C GLN A 157 -3.27 -17.33 11.15
N SER A 158 -2.14 -17.93 11.55
CA SER A 158 -0.95 -17.21 11.98
C SER A 158 -0.40 -16.24 10.92
N TYR A 159 -0.55 -16.55 9.62
CA TYR A 159 -0.16 -15.67 8.51
C TYR A 159 -1.02 -14.41 8.42
N PHE A 160 -2.22 -14.46 8.99
CA PHE A 160 -3.19 -13.37 8.98
C PHE A 160 -3.34 -12.70 10.34
N LYS A 161 -2.49 -13.02 11.35
CA LYS A 161 -2.57 -12.44 12.71
C LYS A 161 -2.61 -10.91 12.67
N TYR A 162 -1.85 -10.28 11.78
CA TYR A 162 -1.82 -8.82 11.61
C TYR A 162 -3.15 -8.25 11.12
N SER A 163 -3.82 -8.92 10.19
CA SER A 163 -5.11 -8.48 9.63
C SER A 163 -6.25 -8.80 10.60
N LEU A 164 -6.26 -10.02 11.15
CA LEU A 164 -7.29 -10.47 12.09
C LEU A 164 -7.26 -9.76 13.46
N LYS A 165 -6.27 -8.89 13.74
CA LYS A 165 -6.33 -8.05 14.93
C LYS A 165 -7.46 -7.01 14.83
N TYR A 166 -7.80 -6.57 13.62
CA TYR A 166 -8.77 -5.48 13.39
C TYR A 166 -10.23 -5.87 13.64
N VAL A 167 -10.53 -7.17 13.71
CA VAL A 167 -11.87 -7.65 14.11
C VAL A 167 -12.08 -7.62 15.63
N LYS A 168 -11.01 -7.43 16.42
CA LYS A 168 -11.12 -7.44 17.88
C LYS A 168 -11.90 -6.21 18.38
N PRO A 169 -12.73 -6.34 19.44
CA PRO A 169 -13.59 -5.25 19.92
C PRO A 169 -12.86 -3.94 20.26
N ASN A 170 -11.61 -4.02 20.73
CA ASN A 170 -10.80 -2.85 21.05
C ASN A 170 -10.33 -2.09 19.81
N TYR A 171 -10.05 -2.78 18.69
CA TYR A 171 -9.75 -2.15 17.40
C TYR A 171 -11.01 -1.54 16.78
N LYS A 172 -12.16 -2.24 16.83
CA LYS A 172 -13.44 -1.66 16.40
C LYS A 172 -13.77 -0.38 17.15
N LYS A 173 -13.59 -0.38 18.48
CA LYS A 173 -13.78 0.82 19.31
C LYS A 173 -12.82 1.96 18.96
N LEU A 174 -11.58 1.65 18.59
CA LEU A 174 -10.62 2.66 18.13
C LEU A 174 -11.06 3.26 16.80
N PHE A 175 -11.37 2.42 15.81
CA PHE A 175 -11.87 2.84 14.51
C PHE A 175 -13.09 3.74 14.65
N GLU A 176 -14.11 3.32 15.40
CA GLU A 176 -15.33 4.11 15.62
C GLU A 176 -15.03 5.47 16.26
N TRP A 177 -14.13 5.53 17.24
CA TRP A 177 -13.74 6.81 17.81
C TRP A 177 -13.02 7.71 16.80
N VAL A 178 -12.06 7.16 16.04
CA VAL A 178 -11.32 7.93 15.03
C VAL A 178 -12.26 8.44 13.94
N LYS A 179 -13.12 7.57 13.41
CA LYS A 179 -14.16 7.92 12.44
C LYS A 179 -15.02 9.07 12.92
N ASN A 180 -15.56 8.97 14.14
CA ASN A 180 -16.45 9.99 14.71
C ASN A 180 -15.74 11.31 15.06
N ASN A 181 -14.40 11.35 15.04
CA ASN A 181 -13.58 12.54 15.27
C ASN A 181 -12.81 12.97 14.01
N SER A 182 -13.15 12.39 12.85
CA SER A 182 -12.58 12.74 11.57
C SER A 182 -13.57 13.58 10.77
N VAL A 183 -13.11 14.67 10.17
CA VAL A 183 -13.96 15.55 9.34
C VAL A 183 -14.38 14.87 8.04
N CYS A 184 -13.59 13.91 7.57
CA CYS A 184 -13.88 13.10 6.40
C CYS A 184 -13.16 11.74 6.49
N LEU A 185 -13.70 10.77 5.75
CA LEU A 185 -13.05 9.50 5.46
C LEU A 185 -12.55 9.53 4.01
N ILE A 186 -11.35 9.00 3.78
CA ILE A 186 -10.71 8.98 2.47
C ILE A 186 -10.35 7.54 2.13
N THR A 187 -10.49 7.14 0.88
CA THR A 187 -10.06 5.84 0.33
C THR A 187 -9.09 6.10 -0.81
N SER A 188 -8.04 5.28 -0.91
CA SER A 188 -6.93 5.50 -1.85
C SER A 188 -6.97 4.63 -3.11
N ASP A 189 -7.74 3.55 -3.07
CA ASP A 189 -7.91 2.58 -4.14
C ASP A 189 -9.23 1.83 -3.98
N LEU A 190 -9.59 1.01 -4.97
CA LEU A 190 -10.86 0.29 -4.96
C LEU A 190 -10.92 -0.90 -3.99
N ASP A 191 -9.76 -1.41 -3.55
CA ASP A 191 -9.70 -2.42 -2.49
C ASP A 191 -10.23 -1.87 -1.16
N TYR A 192 -10.24 -0.55 -0.99
CA TYR A 192 -10.89 0.13 0.14
C TYR A 192 -12.25 0.73 -0.20
N GLU A 193 -12.39 1.37 -1.36
CA GLU A 193 -13.61 2.09 -1.72
C GLU A 193 -14.82 1.17 -1.92
N VAL A 194 -14.63 0.00 -2.55
CA VAL A 194 -15.70 -0.97 -2.79
C VAL A 194 -16.28 -1.49 -1.47
N PRO A 195 -15.47 -2.02 -0.52
CA PRO A 195 -15.96 -2.38 0.81
C PRO A 195 -16.65 -1.24 1.57
N MET A 196 -16.03 -0.06 1.57
CA MET A 196 -16.56 1.08 2.33
C MET A 196 -17.94 1.50 1.83
N LYS A 197 -18.13 1.57 0.50
CA LYS A 197 -19.44 1.87 -0.11
C LYS A 197 -20.46 0.78 0.18
N ALA A 198 -20.09 -0.49 0.04
CA ALA A 198 -21.00 -1.61 0.30
C ALA A 198 -21.50 -1.65 1.76
N MET A 199 -20.67 -1.18 2.69
CA MET A 199 -21.03 -1.03 4.11
C MET A 199 -21.77 0.28 4.44
N GLY A 200 -22.06 1.13 3.44
CA GLY A 200 -22.81 2.37 3.61
C GLY A 200 -21.99 3.55 4.15
N TYR A 201 -20.65 3.47 4.12
CA TYR A 201 -19.81 4.61 4.47
C TYR A 201 -19.77 5.64 3.35
N LYS A 202 -19.70 6.92 3.74
CA LYS A 202 -19.40 8.02 2.81
C LYS A 202 -17.91 8.32 2.89
N THR A 203 -17.24 8.25 1.75
CA THR A 203 -15.79 8.43 1.60
C THR A 203 -15.51 9.43 0.46
N HIS A 204 -14.35 10.09 0.54
CA HIS A 204 -13.73 10.76 -0.61
C HIS A 204 -12.74 9.79 -1.25
N PHE A 205 -13.02 9.37 -2.48
CA PHE A 205 -12.06 8.58 -3.25
C PHE A 205 -10.95 9.51 -3.78
N ILE A 206 -9.73 9.34 -3.27
CA ILE A 206 -8.56 10.14 -3.64
C ILE A 206 -7.41 9.18 -3.95
N PRO A 207 -7.07 8.97 -5.24
CA PRO A 207 -6.06 7.99 -5.64
C PRO A 207 -4.69 8.25 -5.01
N ASN A 208 -3.91 7.19 -4.83
CA ASN A 208 -2.53 7.26 -4.34
C ASN A 208 -1.67 8.28 -5.13
N PRO A 209 -0.98 9.24 -4.47
CA PRO A 209 -0.12 10.20 -5.16
C PRO A 209 1.17 9.53 -5.65
N ILE A 210 1.57 9.81 -6.89
CA ILE A 210 2.82 9.37 -7.49
C ILE A 210 3.59 10.60 -7.97
N ASN A 211 4.82 10.77 -7.47
CA ASN A 211 5.67 11.87 -7.87
C ASN A 211 6.41 11.55 -9.18
N THR A 212 5.76 11.90 -10.29
CA THR A 212 6.26 11.71 -11.64
C THR A 212 7.51 12.52 -11.96
N ASP A 213 7.83 13.56 -11.19
CA ASP A 213 9.02 14.40 -11.41
C ASP A 213 10.30 13.68 -10.94
N THR A 214 10.15 12.75 -9.99
CA THR A 214 11.23 11.89 -9.49
C THR A 214 11.34 10.56 -10.24
N ILE A 215 10.36 10.26 -11.10
CA ILE A 215 10.25 8.99 -11.80
C ILE A 215 10.35 9.21 -13.31
N THR A 216 11.53 8.94 -13.86
CA THR A 216 11.78 8.97 -15.30
C THR A 216 10.99 7.85 -16.00
N TYR A 217 10.22 8.23 -17.02
CA TYR A 217 9.61 7.28 -17.94
C TYR A 217 10.67 6.66 -18.84
N ASN A 218 10.70 5.33 -18.91
CA ASN A 218 11.57 4.60 -19.83
C ASN A 218 10.69 3.70 -20.69
N GLN A 219 10.55 4.04 -21.97
CA GLN A 219 9.83 3.18 -22.91
C GLN A 219 10.53 1.81 -22.99
N PRO A 220 9.78 0.68 -22.94
CA PRO A 220 10.37 -0.65 -23.10
C PRO A 220 11.05 -0.79 -24.45
N ASP A 221 12.37 -0.98 -24.44
CA ASP A 221 13.15 -1.33 -25.62
C ASP A 221 13.31 -2.84 -25.70
N ILE A 222 12.54 -3.46 -26.59
CA ILE A 222 12.49 -4.92 -26.75
C ILE A 222 13.32 -5.25 -27.99
N THR A 223 14.63 -5.43 -27.81
CA THR A 223 15.56 -5.74 -28.91
C THR A 223 15.81 -7.24 -29.09
N ASP A 224 15.75 -8.02 -28.01
CA ASP A 224 16.03 -9.46 -28.01
C ASP A 224 14.99 -10.22 -27.18
N LYS A 225 15.13 -10.18 -25.86
CA LYS A 225 14.23 -10.87 -24.92
C LYS A 225 13.30 -9.92 -24.19
N ILE A 226 12.11 -10.41 -23.90
CA ILE A 226 11.18 -9.76 -22.98
C ILE A 226 11.59 -10.13 -21.54
N VAL A 227 12.00 -9.13 -20.76
CA VAL A 227 12.35 -9.29 -19.36
C VAL A 227 11.09 -9.24 -18.50
N VAL A 228 10.77 -10.35 -17.84
CA VAL A 228 9.67 -10.47 -16.87
C VAL A 228 10.25 -10.52 -15.46
N PHE A 229 9.75 -9.66 -14.58
CA PHE A 229 10.25 -9.53 -13.22
C PHE A 229 9.18 -9.87 -12.17
N LEU A 230 9.57 -10.73 -11.22
CA LEU A 230 8.79 -11.09 -10.04
C LEU A 230 9.61 -10.81 -8.78
N GLY A 231 9.15 -9.82 -8.00
CA GLY A 231 9.71 -9.49 -6.71
C GLY A 231 8.95 -10.15 -5.57
N ILE A 232 9.60 -11.05 -4.83
CA ILE A 232 8.98 -11.81 -3.74
C ILE A 232 9.34 -11.19 -2.39
N ASN A 233 8.30 -10.79 -1.65
CA ASN A 233 8.40 -10.56 -0.21
C ASN A 233 7.71 -11.70 0.52
N ARG A 234 8.48 -12.45 1.32
CA ARG A 234 7.98 -13.67 1.98
C ARG A 234 6.82 -13.39 2.95
N LEU A 235 6.77 -12.21 3.55
CA LEU A 235 5.69 -11.83 4.48
C LEU A 235 4.34 -11.62 3.79
N SER A 236 4.35 -11.25 2.51
CA SER A 236 3.14 -11.00 1.72
C SER A 236 2.87 -12.06 0.66
N TYR A 237 3.72 -13.09 0.53
CA TYR A 237 3.68 -14.10 -0.53
C TYR A 237 2.27 -14.65 -0.79
N ILE A 238 1.62 -15.15 0.27
CA ILE A 238 0.30 -15.76 0.18
C ILE A 238 -0.77 -14.71 -0.12
N LYS A 239 -0.70 -13.57 0.56
CA LYS A 239 -1.67 -12.46 0.42
C LYS A 239 -1.64 -11.82 -0.97
N LYS A 240 -0.51 -11.89 -1.67
CA LYS A 240 -0.34 -11.37 -3.03
C LYS A 240 -0.59 -12.40 -4.13
N GLY A 241 -0.81 -13.67 -3.77
CA GLY A 241 -1.02 -14.76 -4.74
C GLY A 241 0.21 -15.05 -5.61
N ILE A 242 1.40 -14.93 -5.02
CA ILE A 242 2.68 -15.10 -5.74
C ILE A 242 2.82 -16.50 -6.35
N ASN A 243 2.22 -17.53 -5.75
CA ASN A 243 2.22 -18.89 -6.26
C ASN A 243 1.68 -18.98 -7.70
N PHE A 244 0.63 -18.22 -8.05
CA PHE A 244 0.07 -18.22 -9.40
C PHE A 244 1.06 -17.67 -10.43
N PHE A 245 1.87 -16.68 -10.04
CA PHE A 245 2.92 -16.15 -10.89
C PHE A 245 4.08 -17.15 -11.06
N GLU A 246 4.53 -17.81 -9.99
CA GLU A 246 5.59 -18.83 -10.08
C GLU A 246 5.19 -20.01 -10.98
N ASP A 247 3.96 -20.51 -10.83
CA ASP A 247 3.42 -21.57 -11.68
C ASP A 247 3.33 -21.11 -13.15
N ALA A 248 2.85 -19.89 -13.40
CA ALA A 248 2.74 -19.35 -14.74
C ALA A 248 4.12 -19.13 -15.39
N LEU A 249 5.09 -18.61 -14.63
CA LEU A 249 6.45 -18.38 -15.11
C LEU A 249 7.16 -19.68 -15.47
N THR A 250 6.84 -20.79 -14.78
CA THR A 250 7.35 -22.13 -15.15
C THR A 250 6.90 -22.50 -16.57
N VAL A 251 5.59 -22.38 -16.85
CA VAL A 251 5.03 -22.65 -18.19
C VAL A 251 5.59 -21.71 -19.25
N ILE A 252 5.71 -20.42 -18.94
CA ILE A 252 6.25 -19.41 -19.86
C ILE A 252 7.73 -19.66 -20.17
N LYS A 253 8.52 -20.07 -19.18
CA LYS A 253 9.92 -20.43 -19.38
C LYS A 253 10.07 -21.60 -20.34
N ASP A 254 9.25 -22.63 -20.17
CA ASP A 254 9.30 -23.83 -21.01
C ASP A 254 8.84 -23.53 -22.45
N LYS A 255 7.77 -22.72 -22.62
CA LYS A 255 7.21 -22.38 -23.94
C LYS A 255 8.05 -21.34 -24.71
N TYR A 256 8.71 -20.41 -24.03
CA TYR A 256 9.35 -19.24 -24.66
C TYR A 256 10.79 -18.96 -24.21
N SER A 257 11.54 -19.97 -23.77
CA SER A 257 12.92 -19.84 -23.26
C SER A 257 13.86 -18.94 -24.09
N ASN A 258 13.69 -18.95 -25.42
CA ASN A 258 14.48 -18.14 -26.35
C ASN A 258 13.99 -16.68 -26.49
N LYS A 259 12.77 -16.36 -26.06
CA LYS A 259 12.16 -15.02 -26.17
C LYS A 259 12.02 -14.28 -24.84
N VAL A 260 12.21 -14.94 -23.70
CA VAL A 260 12.04 -14.32 -22.38
C VAL A 260 13.29 -14.44 -21.51
N GLU A 261 13.51 -13.41 -20.70
CA GLU A 261 14.36 -13.47 -19.51
C GLU A 261 13.45 -13.36 -18.29
N ILE A 262 13.51 -14.32 -17.37
CA ILE A 262 12.70 -14.30 -16.14
C ILE A 262 13.61 -14.00 -14.96
N ILE A 263 13.34 -12.91 -14.25
CA ILE A 263 14.07 -12.48 -13.07
C ILE A 263 13.15 -12.62 -11.86
N ILE A 264 13.48 -13.57 -10.97
CA ILE A 264 12.79 -13.75 -9.69
C ILE A 264 13.75 -13.38 -8.57
N THR A 265 13.30 -12.54 -7.65
CA THR A 265 14.09 -12.14 -6.47
C THR A 265 13.29 -12.36 -5.20
N GLU A 266 13.98 -12.67 -4.10
CA GLU A 266 13.34 -12.84 -2.81
C GLU A 266 14.01 -11.98 -1.73
N ASN A 267 13.21 -11.15 -1.04
CA ASN A 267 13.61 -10.32 0.09
C ASN A 267 14.89 -9.49 -0.14
N VAL A 268 15.18 -9.12 -1.39
CA VAL A 268 16.38 -8.36 -1.74
C VAL A 268 16.29 -6.92 -1.23
N PRO A 269 17.41 -6.30 -0.82
CA PRO A 269 17.43 -4.88 -0.46
C PRO A 269 16.94 -3.99 -1.59
N TYR A 270 16.28 -2.87 -1.24
CA TYR A 270 15.64 -1.97 -2.22
C TYR A 270 16.58 -1.47 -3.32
N ASN A 271 17.85 -1.20 -2.99
CA ASN A 271 18.85 -0.75 -3.97
C ASN A 271 19.24 -1.82 -5.01
N GLN A 272 19.09 -3.11 -4.69
CA GLN A 272 19.27 -4.21 -5.63
C GLN A 272 17.97 -4.46 -6.40
N TYR A 273 16.84 -4.41 -5.70
CA TYR A 273 15.50 -4.51 -6.27
C TYR A 273 15.33 -3.53 -7.43
N ILE A 274 15.60 -2.24 -7.22
CA ILE A 274 15.33 -1.19 -8.21
C ILE A 274 16.16 -1.36 -9.49
N LYS A 275 17.38 -1.90 -9.41
CA LYS A 275 18.23 -2.14 -10.59
C LYS A 275 17.67 -3.23 -11.50
N LEU A 276 17.15 -4.31 -10.91
CA LEU A 276 16.55 -5.42 -11.64
C LEU A 276 15.18 -5.01 -12.20
N TYR A 277 14.42 -4.31 -11.37
CA TYR A 277 13.15 -3.69 -11.71
C TYR A 277 13.27 -2.72 -12.91
N ASP A 278 14.29 -1.86 -12.94
CA ASP A 278 14.45 -0.86 -14.00
C ASP A 278 14.72 -1.49 -15.38
N ARG A 279 15.27 -2.71 -15.39
CA ARG A 279 15.55 -3.47 -16.61
C ARG A 279 14.34 -4.27 -17.13
N ALA A 280 13.32 -4.48 -16.30
CA ALA A 280 12.15 -5.28 -16.66
C ALA A 280 11.30 -4.59 -17.74
N HIS A 281 10.56 -5.36 -18.53
CA HIS A 281 9.49 -4.84 -19.39
C HIS A 281 8.12 -5.11 -18.74
N ILE A 282 7.98 -6.29 -18.14
CA ILE A 282 6.77 -6.76 -17.47
C ILE A 282 7.08 -6.96 -15.99
N LEU A 283 6.21 -6.46 -15.11
CA LEU A 283 6.28 -6.62 -13.66
C LEU A 283 5.05 -7.36 -13.13
N LEU A 284 5.29 -8.35 -12.27
CA LEU A 284 4.23 -9.13 -11.61
C LEU A 284 4.10 -8.66 -10.15
N ASP A 285 2.97 -8.04 -9.79
CA ASP A 285 2.79 -7.37 -8.49
C ASP A 285 1.91 -8.13 -7.49
N GLN A 286 0.66 -8.43 -7.86
CA GLN A 286 -0.32 -9.14 -7.01
C GLN A 286 -1.54 -9.62 -7.81
N THR A 287 -2.22 -10.66 -7.33
CA THR A 287 -3.43 -11.24 -7.98
C THR A 287 -4.73 -11.04 -7.20
N TYR A 288 -4.66 -10.50 -5.98
CA TYR A 288 -5.81 -10.41 -5.07
C TYR A 288 -6.22 -8.95 -4.80
N GLY A 289 -6.22 -8.11 -5.84
CA GLY A 289 -6.62 -6.70 -5.75
C GLY A 289 -7.56 -6.28 -6.87
N TYR A 290 -8.42 -5.30 -6.61
CA TYR A 290 -9.29 -4.67 -7.60
C TYR A 290 -8.58 -3.52 -8.31
N ASP A 291 -7.60 -2.91 -7.65
CA ASP A 291 -6.86 -1.74 -8.10
C ASP A 291 -5.35 -1.93 -7.88
N GLN A 292 -4.57 -0.96 -8.33
CA GLN A 292 -3.11 -1.03 -8.28
C GLN A 292 -2.57 -0.64 -6.91
N GLY A 293 -1.78 -1.54 -6.34
CA GLY A 293 -0.93 -1.21 -5.20
C GLY A 293 0.18 -0.22 -5.58
N TYR A 294 0.80 0.40 -4.58
CA TYR A 294 1.78 1.47 -4.80
C TYR A 294 2.99 1.05 -5.65
N ASN A 295 3.48 -0.19 -5.48
CA ASN A 295 4.57 -0.73 -6.28
C ASN A 295 4.20 -0.86 -7.77
N ALA A 296 2.94 -1.25 -8.06
CA ALA A 296 2.42 -1.29 -9.42
C ALA A 296 2.31 0.12 -10.01
N LEU A 297 1.83 1.10 -9.24
CA LEU A 297 1.74 2.49 -9.69
C LEU A 297 3.12 3.10 -10.02
N GLU A 298 4.14 2.88 -9.19
CA GLU A 298 5.52 3.30 -9.51
C GLU A 298 6.05 2.60 -10.77
N ALA A 299 5.67 1.34 -11.00
CA ALA A 299 6.10 0.57 -12.18
C ALA A 299 5.45 1.07 -13.46
N MET A 300 4.14 1.35 -13.39
CA MET A 300 3.40 2.01 -14.46
C MET A 300 3.99 3.38 -14.77
N ALA A 301 4.36 4.16 -13.74
CA ALA A 301 4.98 5.48 -13.91
C ALA A 301 6.35 5.41 -14.61
N LYS A 302 7.10 4.31 -14.43
CA LYS A 302 8.37 4.03 -15.13
C LYS A 302 8.18 3.45 -16.52
N GLY A 303 6.94 3.22 -16.96
CA GLY A 303 6.63 2.66 -18.27
C GLY A 303 6.66 1.14 -18.34
N LYS A 304 6.51 0.44 -17.22
CA LYS A 304 6.43 -1.03 -17.20
C LYS A 304 4.99 -1.48 -17.45
N VAL A 305 4.82 -2.63 -18.10
CA VAL A 305 3.54 -3.34 -18.14
C VAL A 305 3.40 -4.12 -16.84
N VAL A 306 2.31 -3.93 -16.11
CA VAL A 306 2.16 -4.48 -14.77
C VAL A 306 0.97 -5.43 -14.70
N PHE A 307 1.20 -6.61 -14.12
CA PHE A 307 0.18 -7.56 -13.71
C PHE A 307 -0.21 -7.26 -12.25
N THR A 308 -1.39 -6.71 -12.07
CA THR A 308 -1.88 -6.18 -10.79
C THR A 308 -3.40 -6.17 -10.78
N GLY A 309 -4.03 -5.62 -9.73
CA GLY A 309 -5.46 -5.40 -9.71
C GLY A 309 -5.87 -4.39 -10.76
N ALA A 310 -6.72 -4.78 -11.69
CA ALA A 310 -7.30 -3.90 -12.71
C ALA A 310 -8.67 -4.44 -13.14
N GLU A 311 -9.51 -4.73 -12.14
CA GLU A 311 -10.81 -5.36 -12.35
C GLU A 311 -11.79 -4.44 -13.11
N THR A 312 -12.99 -4.95 -13.35
CA THR A 312 -14.03 -4.19 -14.08
C THR A 312 -14.38 -2.88 -13.38
N GLU A 313 -14.42 -2.89 -12.04
CA GLU A 313 -14.63 -1.73 -11.18
C GLU A 313 -13.56 -0.66 -11.42
N PHE A 314 -12.28 -1.06 -11.59
CA PHE A 314 -11.19 -0.15 -11.92
C PHE A 314 -11.39 0.51 -13.29
N THR A 315 -11.69 -0.31 -14.29
CA THR A 315 -11.94 0.17 -15.66
C THR A 315 -13.11 1.16 -15.70
N GLN A 316 -14.18 0.89 -14.95
CA GLN A 316 -15.36 1.75 -14.85
C GLN A 316 -15.07 3.04 -14.08
N GLN A 317 -14.39 2.95 -12.92
CA GLN A 317 -14.06 4.10 -12.07
C GLN A 317 -13.29 5.18 -12.83
N TYR A 318 -12.35 4.77 -13.69
CA TYR A 318 -11.52 5.69 -14.47
C TYR A 318 -12.00 5.89 -15.92
N ASN A 319 -13.14 5.30 -16.30
CA ASN A 319 -13.73 5.35 -17.65
C ASN A 319 -12.70 5.00 -18.75
N LEU A 320 -11.97 3.90 -18.54
CA LEU A 320 -10.90 3.49 -19.43
C LEU A 320 -11.47 2.79 -20.68
N LYS A 321 -11.03 3.25 -21.85
CA LYS A 321 -11.37 2.62 -23.15
C LYS A 321 -10.38 1.53 -23.55
N GLU A 322 -9.17 1.62 -23.02
CA GLU A 322 -8.07 0.71 -23.30
C GLU A 322 -7.35 0.39 -21.99
N ARG A 323 -6.73 -0.79 -21.92
CA ARG A 323 -6.03 -1.24 -20.73
C ARG A 323 -4.73 -0.47 -20.50
N VAL A 324 -4.55 -0.03 -19.26
CA VAL A 324 -3.34 0.65 -18.74
C VAL A 324 -2.46 -0.30 -17.91
N ALA A 325 -3.01 -1.43 -17.48
CA ALA A 325 -2.36 -2.51 -16.75
C ALA A 325 -3.03 -3.84 -17.15
N ILE A 326 -2.41 -4.97 -16.79
CA ILE A 326 -2.99 -6.30 -16.96
C ILE A 326 -3.67 -6.70 -15.66
N ASN A 327 -4.97 -7.02 -15.73
CA ASN A 327 -5.69 -7.54 -14.58
C ASN A 327 -5.19 -8.96 -14.26
N ALA A 328 -4.46 -9.11 -13.16
CA ALA A 328 -3.88 -10.37 -12.75
C ALA A 328 -4.90 -11.16 -11.90
N LEU A 329 -5.55 -12.15 -12.51
CA LEU A 329 -6.45 -13.05 -11.80
C LEU A 329 -5.65 -14.05 -10.94
N PRO A 330 -6.20 -14.54 -9.81
CA PRO A 330 -5.62 -15.65 -9.05
C PRO A 330 -5.85 -16.99 -9.78
N ASP A 331 -5.40 -17.05 -11.04
CA ASP A 331 -5.56 -18.16 -11.98
C ASP A 331 -4.31 -18.24 -12.86
N THR A 332 -3.53 -19.30 -12.65
CA THR A 332 -2.30 -19.58 -13.40
C THR A 332 -2.52 -19.59 -14.92
N LYS A 333 -3.61 -20.19 -15.40
CA LYS A 333 -3.90 -20.30 -16.84
C LYS A 333 -4.20 -18.92 -17.44
N ALA A 334 -4.96 -18.09 -16.73
CA ALA A 334 -5.23 -16.72 -17.16
C ALA A 334 -3.92 -15.90 -17.28
N ILE A 335 -3.04 -16.01 -16.29
CA ILE A 335 -1.73 -15.33 -16.30
C ILE A 335 -0.86 -15.83 -17.46
N VAL A 336 -0.80 -17.15 -17.71
CA VAL A 336 -0.06 -17.73 -18.85
C VAL A 336 -0.57 -17.20 -20.18
N ASN A 337 -1.89 -17.06 -20.33
CA ASN A 337 -2.50 -16.55 -21.56
C ASN A 337 -2.11 -15.08 -21.82
N GLU A 338 -2.22 -14.21 -20.81
CA GLU A 338 -1.83 -12.80 -20.94
C GLU A 338 -0.33 -12.64 -21.19
N LEU A 339 0.52 -13.38 -20.47
CA LEU A 339 1.96 -13.36 -20.71
C LEU A 339 2.30 -13.86 -22.13
N SER A 340 1.68 -14.97 -22.57
CA SER A 340 1.84 -15.49 -23.93
C SER A 340 1.48 -14.45 -24.98
N TYR A 341 0.32 -13.80 -24.82
CA TYR A 341 -0.14 -12.78 -25.75
C TYR A 341 0.85 -11.61 -25.84
N LEU A 342 1.36 -11.11 -24.72
CA LEU A 342 2.35 -10.02 -24.71
C LEU A 342 3.69 -10.44 -25.32
N ILE A 343 4.11 -11.69 -25.12
CA ILE A 343 5.34 -12.24 -25.72
C ILE A 343 5.22 -12.38 -27.23
N GLU A 344 4.05 -12.78 -27.71
CA GLU A 344 3.74 -12.93 -29.13
C GLU A 344 3.47 -11.57 -29.81
N ASN A 345 3.13 -10.52 -29.04
CA ASN A 345 2.77 -9.19 -29.53
C ASN A 345 3.54 -8.08 -28.81
N PRO A 346 4.88 -7.97 -28.97
CA PRO A 346 5.72 -7.03 -28.21
C PRO A 346 5.39 -5.55 -28.42
N ASN A 347 4.76 -5.19 -29.55
CA ASN A 347 4.29 -3.82 -29.78
C ASN A 347 3.19 -3.41 -28.78
N GLU A 348 2.38 -4.36 -28.30
CA GLU A 348 1.36 -4.08 -27.29
C GLU A 348 1.99 -3.75 -25.93
N ILE A 349 3.17 -4.29 -25.61
CA ILE A 349 3.92 -3.91 -24.40
C ILE A 349 4.28 -2.42 -24.45
N LYS A 350 4.74 -1.93 -25.60
CA LYS A 350 5.06 -0.51 -25.81
C LYS A 350 3.80 0.37 -25.74
N ALA A 351 2.68 -0.10 -26.31
CA ALA A 351 1.41 0.61 -26.26
C ALA A 351 0.85 0.73 -24.83
N ILE A 352 0.80 -0.38 -24.08
CA ILE A 352 0.36 -0.39 -22.68
C ILE A 352 1.28 0.50 -21.84
N SER A 353 2.59 0.42 -22.02
CA SER A 353 3.56 1.28 -21.31
C SER A 353 3.25 2.77 -21.45
N LEU A 354 2.97 3.25 -22.66
CA LEU A 354 2.64 4.64 -22.92
C LEU A 354 1.30 5.03 -22.27
N ARG A 355 0.29 4.17 -22.38
CA ARG A 355 -1.02 4.37 -21.74
C ARG A 355 -0.90 4.39 -20.21
N ALA A 356 -0.09 3.50 -19.64
CA ALA A 356 0.19 3.42 -18.20
C ALA A 356 0.81 4.72 -17.69
N ARG A 357 1.85 5.23 -18.37
CA ARG A 357 2.47 6.51 -18.00
C ARG A 357 1.47 7.66 -18.05
N SER A 358 0.71 7.76 -19.14
CA SER A 358 -0.30 8.80 -19.33
C SER A 358 -1.38 8.75 -18.25
N PHE A 359 -1.80 7.54 -17.85
CA PHE A 359 -2.75 7.31 -16.76
C PHE A 359 -2.19 7.83 -15.43
N ILE A 360 -0.94 7.51 -15.08
CA ILE A 360 -0.32 7.99 -13.84
C ILE A 360 -0.25 9.53 -13.81
N GLU A 361 0.20 10.17 -14.87
CA GLU A 361 0.30 11.63 -14.96
C GLU A 361 -1.07 12.33 -14.86
N LYS A 362 -2.12 11.67 -15.34
CA LYS A 362 -3.49 12.19 -15.31
C LYS A 362 -4.16 11.99 -13.95
N GLU A 363 -4.17 10.77 -13.45
CA GLU A 363 -5.02 10.35 -12.32
C GLU A 363 -4.29 10.32 -10.98
N HIS A 364 -2.96 10.16 -10.99
CA HIS A 364 -2.13 9.96 -9.79
C HIS A 364 -1.09 11.06 -9.56
N ASN A 365 -1.08 12.14 -10.36
CA ASN A 365 -0.11 13.22 -10.18
C ASN A 365 -0.18 13.79 -8.75
N TYR A 366 0.96 13.73 -8.06
CA TYR A 366 1.07 14.03 -6.64
C TYR A 366 0.59 15.45 -6.23
N ILE A 367 0.75 16.47 -7.08
CA ILE A 367 0.25 17.83 -6.81
C ILE A 367 -1.28 17.86 -6.92
N LYS A 368 -1.85 17.33 -8.01
CA LYS A 368 -3.32 17.25 -8.18
C LYS A 368 -3.99 16.41 -7.10
N ILE A 369 -3.33 15.34 -6.66
CA ILE A 369 -3.81 14.54 -5.53
C ILE A 369 -3.77 15.35 -4.24
N ALA A 370 -2.70 16.09 -3.97
CA ALA A 370 -2.63 16.98 -2.80
C ALA A 370 -3.76 18.04 -2.81
N GLU A 371 -4.10 18.63 -3.96
CA GLU A 371 -5.25 19.53 -4.11
C GLU A 371 -6.58 18.84 -3.75
N LYS A 372 -6.77 17.58 -4.16
CA LYS A 372 -7.97 16.79 -3.79
C LYS A 372 -8.05 16.57 -2.27
N TYR A 373 -6.91 16.31 -1.60
CA TYR A 373 -6.87 16.20 -0.14
C TYR A 373 -7.26 17.51 0.54
N LEU A 374 -6.67 18.64 0.12
CA LEU A 374 -7.00 19.97 0.66
C LEU A 374 -8.50 20.26 0.54
N LYS A 375 -9.07 20.00 -0.64
CA LYS A 375 -10.51 20.14 -0.89
C LYS A 375 -11.35 19.24 0.02
N ALA A 376 -10.98 17.97 0.20
CA ALA A 376 -11.71 17.04 1.06
C ALA A 376 -11.65 17.44 2.54
N TRP A 377 -10.55 18.06 2.96
CA TRP A 377 -10.42 18.62 4.30
C TRP A 377 -11.21 19.91 4.52
N ASN A 378 -11.84 20.47 3.48
CA ASN A 378 -12.47 21.79 3.47
C ASN A 378 -11.49 22.90 3.91
N LEU A 379 -10.27 22.85 3.38
CA LEU A 379 -9.18 23.77 3.69
C LEU A 379 -8.65 24.50 2.46
#